data_AF-A0A603ZIX2-F1
#
_entry.id   AF-A0A603ZIX2-F1
#
_cell.length_a   1.000
_cell.length_b   1.000
_cell.length_c   1.000
_cell.angle_alpha   90.00
_cell.angle_beta   90.00
_cell.angle_gamma   90.00
#
_symmetry.space_group_name_H-M   'P 1'
#
loop_
_entity.id
_entity.type
_entity.pdbx_description
1 polymer ?
#
loop_
_entity_poly.entity_id
_entity_poly.type
_entity_poly.pdbx_seq_one_letter_code
_entity_poly.pdbx_strand_id
1 'polypeptide(L)'
;IETYICPVNTIRDTAEFNLFLLRNQKVLPLSSVGITQVKQEEYYVAFGALSLNSSLADVMLEITTLVENALDIAEITQVYSQE
;
A
#
# COMPACT_ATOMS: atom_id res chain seq x y z
N ILE A 1 3.94 -10.87 0.13
CA ILE A 1 4.98 -9.83 -0.16
C ILE A 1 4.42 -8.49 0.25
N GLU A 2 5.24 -7.59 0.77
CA GLU A 2 4.76 -6.29 1.25
C GLU A 2 5.86 -5.22 1.14
N THR A 3 5.44 -3.96 1.12
CA THR A 3 6.31 -2.79 1.19
C THR A 3 5.64 -1.68 1.99
N TYR A 4 6.46 -0.87 2.68
CA TYR A 4 6.00 0.27 3.47
C TYR A 4 5.77 1.49 2.57
N ILE A 5 4.71 2.24 2.86
CA ILE A 5 4.35 3.47 2.13
C ILE A 5 4.79 4.67 2.95
N CYS A 6 4.17 4.89 4.11
CA CYS A 6 4.49 5.98 5.03
C CYS A 6 4.02 5.64 6.46
N PRO A 7 4.54 6.32 7.50
CA PRO A 7 3.97 6.25 8.83
C PRO A 7 2.53 6.79 8.84
N VAL A 8 1.65 6.24 9.67
CA VAL A 8 0.26 6.70 9.79
C VAL A 8 0.19 8.11 10.37
N ASN A 9 1.13 8.46 11.26
CA ASN A 9 1.18 9.76 11.93
C ASN A 9 1.53 10.94 11.00
N THR A 10 1.99 10.68 9.77
CA THR A 10 2.27 11.76 8.79
C THR A 10 1.01 12.21 8.07
N ILE A 11 -0.06 11.41 8.10
CA ILE A 11 -1.35 11.70 7.48
C ILE A 11 -2.20 12.57 8.42
N ARG A 12 -2.63 13.74 7.94
CA ARG A 12 -3.38 14.72 8.73
C ARG A 12 -4.79 14.25 9.07
N ASP A 13 -5.51 13.72 8.08
CA ASP A 13 -6.87 13.18 8.24
C ASP A 13 -6.88 11.70 7.83
N THR A 14 -6.53 10.85 8.79
CA THR A 14 -6.47 9.40 8.57
C THR A 14 -7.84 8.79 8.27
N ALA A 15 -8.93 9.39 8.76
CA ALA A 15 -10.28 8.89 8.49
C ALA A 15 -10.67 9.10 7.03
N GLU A 16 -10.37 10.29 6.49
CA GLU A 16 -10.60 10.60 5.08
C GLU A 16 -9.71 9.72 4.18
N PHE A 17 -8.41 9.62 4.49
CA PHE A 17 -7.49 8.81 3.70
C PHE A 17 -7.85 7.31 3.73
N ASN A 18 -8.27 6.79 4.89
CA ASN A 18 -8.76 5.41 5.00
C ASN A 18 -10.02 5.20 4.15
N LEU A 19 -10.94 6.16 4.13
CA LEU A 19 -12.13 6.10 3.27
C LEU A 19 -11.76 6.13 1.79
N PHE A 20 -10.77 6.95 1.41
CA PHE A 20 -10.20 6.96 0.06
C PHE A 20 -9.65 5.58 -0.33
N LEU A 21 -8.81 4.98 0.51
CA LEU A 21 -8.24 3.65 0.26
C LEU A 21 -9.34 2.59 0.08
N LEU A 22 -10.33 2.58 0.98
CA LEU A 22 -11.45 1.63 0.94
C LEU A 22 -12.31 1.79 -0.33
N ARG A 23 -12.53 3.04 -0.79
CA ARG A 23 -13.29 3.30 -2.03
C ARG A 23 -12.53 2.91 -3.28
N ASN A 24 -11.20 3.01 -3.25
CA ASN A 24 -10.34 2.81 -4.41
C ASN A 24 -9.63 1.44 -4.44
N GLN A 25 -9.90 0.54 -3.50
CA GLN A 25 -9.27 -0.80 -3.50
C GLN A 25 -9.45 -1.56 -4.83
N LYS A 26 -10.59 -1.38 -5.52
CA LYS A 26 -10.88 -2.07 -6.79
C LYS A 26 -9.97 -1.64 -7.96
N VAL A 27 -9.28 -0.50 -7.84
CA VAL A 27 -8.38 0.03 -8.88
C VAL A 27 -6.91 -0.28 -8.60
N LEU A 28 -6.59 -1.00 -7.52
CA LEU A 28 -5.25 -1.45 -7.16
C LEU A 28 -5.09 -2.95 -7.52
N PRO A 29 -4.72 -3.28 -8.77
CA PRO A 29 -4.61 -4.68 -9.19
C PRO A 29 -3.56 -5.43 -8.38
N LEU A 30 -3.83 -6.69 -8.03
CA LEU A 30 -2.89 -7.60 -7.37
C LEU A 30 -2.36 -7.11 -5.99
N SER A 31 -2.92 -6.04 -5.45
CA SER A 31 -2.45 -5.40 -4.23
C SER A 31 -3.60 -5.05 -3.30
N SER A 32 -3.29 -4.92 -2.03
CA SER A 32 -4.16 -4.39 -1.01
C SER A 32 -3.37 -3.45 -0.12
N VAL A 33 -4.07 -2.57 0.57
CA VAL A 33 -3.48 -1.60 1.49
C VAL A 33 -3.99 -1.88 2.89
N GLY A 34 -3.10 -1.80 3.86
CA GLY A 34 -3.43 -2.00 5.26
C GLY A 34 -2.56 -1.14 6.16
N ILE A 35 -2.76 -1.31 7.47
CA ILE A 35 -1.94 -0.69 8.50
C ILE A 35 -1.26 -1.82 9.27
N THR A 36 0.05 -1.72 9.42
CA THR A 36 0.87 -2.66 10.20
C THR A 36 1.65 -1.89 11.27
N GLN A 37 1.82 -2.51 12.44
CA GLN A 37 2.63 -1.94 13.51
C GLN A 37 4.09 -2.38 13.39
N VAL A 38 5.01 -1.42 13.31
CA VAL A 38 6.46 -1.63 13.35
C VAL A 38 7.00 -1.01 14.63
N LYS A 39 7.37 -1.86 15.60
CA LYS A 39 7.74 -1.45 16.97
C LYS A 39 6.59 -0.67 17.66
N GLN A 40 6.74 0.64 17.80
CA GLN A 40 5.77 1.54 18.47
C GLN A 40 5.10 2.52 17.51
N GLU A 41 5.26 2.32 16.20
CA GLU A 41 4.73 3.19 15.16
C GLU A 41 3.93 2.39 14.14
N GLU A 42 2.83 2.97 13.67
CA GLU A 42 1.96 2.37 12.66
C GLU A 42 2.35 2.87 11.27
N TYR A 43 2.30 1.99 10.28
CA TYR A 43 2.63 2.29 8.89
C TYR A 43 1.51 1.83 7.96
N TYR A 44 1.20 2.66 6.96
CA TYR A 44 0.49 2.20 5.78
C TYR A 44 1.40 1.27 4.97
N VAL A 45 0.88 0.11 4.59
CA VAL A 45 1.62 -0.92 3.83
C VAL A 45 0.82 -1.34 2.60
N ALA A 46 1.51 -1.49 1.48
CA ALA A 46 0.98 -2.20 0.33
C ALA A 46 1.41 -3.66 0.41
N PHE A 47 0.48 -4.59 0.26
CA PHE A 47 0.77 -6.02 0.33
C PHE A 47 -0.03 -6.83 -0.68
N GLY A 48 0.56 -7.96 -1.08
CA GLY A 48 -0.01 -8.93 -1.99
C GLY A 48 0.41 -10.35 -1.61
N ALA A 49 -0.23 -11.34 -2.22
CA ALA A 49 0.05 -12.75 -1.97
C ALA A 49 0.68 -13.39 -3.20
N LEU A 50 1.72 -14.19 -3.00
CA LEU A 50 2.30 -15.04 -4.04
C LEU A 50 1.84 -16.48 -3.85
N SER A 51 1.50 -17.16 -4.93
CA SER A 51 1.23 -18.60 -4.90
C SER A 51 2.54 -19.39 -4.91
N LEU A 52 2.59 -20.49 -4.16
CA LEU A 52 3.75 -21.41 -4.17
C LEU A 52 4.02 -22.02 -5.55
N ASN A 53 2.99 -22.07 -6.39
CA ASN A 53 3.06 -22.65 -7.73
C ASN A 53 3.15 -21.59 -8.84
N SER A 54 3.44 -20.33 -8.50
CA SER A 54 3.62 -19.25 -9.47
C SER A 54 4.86 -19.48 -10.34
N SER A 55 4.76 -19.17 -11.63
CA SER A 55 5.94 -19.10 -12.49
C SER A 55 6.81 -17.90 -12.10
N LEU A 56 8.08 -17.88 -12.53
CA LEU A 56 8.93 -16.71 -12.32
C LEU A 56 8.33 -15.44 -12.96
N ALA A 57 7.67 -15.57 -14.10
CA ALA A 57 7.01 -14.45 -14.77
C ALA A 57 5.83 -13.90 -13.93
N ASP A 58 5.03 -14.78 -13.32
CA ASP A 58 3.94 -14.37 -12.43
C ASP A 58 4.49 -13.67 -11.19
N VAL A 59 5.57 -14.22 -10.59
CA VAL A 59 6.22 -13.58 -9.43
C VAL A 59 6.75 -12.20 -9.77
N MET A 60 7.38 -12.04 -10.95
CA MET A 60 7.85 -10.73 -11.42
C MET A 60 6.70 -9.76 -11.62
N LEU A 61 5.60 -10.19 -12.25
CA LEU A 61 4.40 -9.37 -12.45
C LEU A 61 3.83 -8.90 -11.10
N GLU A 62 3.60 -9.82 -10.16
CA GLU A 62 3.06 -9.53 -8.83
C GLU A 62 3.93 -8.52 -8.05
N ILE A 63 5.26 -8.68 -8.10
CA ILE A 63 6.18 -7.77 -7.42
C ILE A 63 6.19 -6.40 -8.08
N THR A 64 6.29 -6.33 -9.42
CA THR A 64 6.32 -5.05 -10.14
C THR A 64 5.02 -4.28 -9.95
N THR A 65 3.86 -4.95 -10.09
CA THR A 65 2.56 -4.33 -9.87
C THR A 65 2.37 -3.87 -8.42
N LEU A 66 2.84 -4.63 -7.43
CA LEU A 66 2.82 -4.19 -6.03
C LEU A 66 3.61 -2.89 -5.81
N VAL A 67 4.81 -2.80 -6.40
CA VAL A 67 5.66 -1.61 -6.28
C VAL A 67 5.04 -0.41 -6.98
N GLU A 68 4.49 -0.58 -8.19
CA GLU A 68 3.79 0.49 -8.92
C GLU A 68 2.61 1.04 -8.10
N ASN A 69 1.74 0.16 -7.59
CA ASN A 69 0.64 0.57 -6.72
C ASN A 69 1.12 1.29 -5.45
N ALA A 70 2.21 0.81 -4.84
CA ALA A 70 2.77 1.43 -3.64
C ALA A 70 3.30 2.84 -3.93
N LEU A 71 3.92 3.06 -5.10
CA LEU A 71 4.38 4.38 -5.54
C LEU A 71 3.20 5.32 -5.79
N ASP A 72 2.17 4.87 -6.50
CA ASP A 72 0.96 5.66 -6.75
C ASP A 72 0.31 6.12 -5.43
N ILE A 73 0.20 5.21 -4.45
CA ILE A 73 -0.34 5.56 -3.13
C ILE A 73 0.60 6.51 -2.40
N ALA A 74 1.92 6.30 -2.46
CA ALA A 74 2.91 7.18 -1.83
C ALA A 74 2.80 8.61 -2.38
N GLU A 75 2.59 8.80 -3.68
CA GLU A 75 2.33 10.11 -4.27
C GLU A 75 1.04 10.73 -3.72
N ILE A 76 -0.04 9.94 -3.63
CA ILE A 76 -1.31 10.39 -3.07
C ILE A 76 -1.15 10.81 -1.60
N THR A 77 -0.31 10.13 -0.81
CA THR A 77 -0.09 10.49 0.60
C THR A 77 0.41 11.93 0.78
N GLN A 78 1.10 12.50 -0.21
CA GLN A 78 1.56 13.89 -0.17
C GLN A 78 0.41 14.89 -0.12
N VAL A 79 -0.73 14.57 -0.74
CA VAL A 79 -1.96 15.39 -0.69
C VAL A 79 -2.56 15.40 0.72
N TYR A 80 -2.36 14.34 1.48
CA TYR A 80 -2.93 14.14 2.82
C TYR A 80 -1.94 14.35 3.97
N SER A 81 -0.68 14.63 3.65
CA SER A 81 0.39 14.82 4.64
C SER A 81 0.39 16.24 5.20
N GLN A 82 0.93 16.40 6.41
CA GLN A 82 1.17 17.73 7.00
C GLN A 82 2.28 18.46 6.22
N GLU A 83 2.06 19.74 5.89
CA GLU A 83 3.19 20.65 5.59
C GLU A 83 4.12 20.76 6.81
#